data_AF-A0A5C4QWH2-F1
#
_entry.id   AF-A0A5C4QWH2-F1
#
_cell.length_a   1.000
_cell.length_b   1.000
_cell.length_c   1.000
_cell.angle_alpha   90.00
_cell.angle_beta   90.00
_cell.angle_gamma   90.00
#
_symmetry.space_group_name_H-M   'P 1'
#
loop_
_entity.id
_entity.type
_entity.pdbx_description
1 polymer ?
#
loop_
_entity_poly.entity_id
_entity_poly.type
_entity_poly.pdbx_seq_one_letter_code
_entity_poly.pdbx_strand_id
1 'polypeptide(L)'
;MTDLTTDGGFAVVEMFTSQECSSCPPAEELLTEIDDDARTRGRPVFALGFHVDYWDDLGWPDPFADAAYTARQESYARAFGSGRLYTPQMIVNGTDEFVGSDRRRAADAIASALAATPATPVALSVREFDGERRVVLDVGAERPPQHAVVNVAVVERGLSSEVIRGENAGRTLRQDNVVRAFASVALDGGQARVEVRAPRTWIHSGPLWSGTCRTTATGSSSAPRPWTCRPRVDEPGRCGGPVTVLRTDAVISWRCRWGSCRSRCRCPGSRTRCPDPRRAARCSPRW
;
A
#
# COMPACT_ATOMS: atom_id res chain seq x y z
N MET A 1 11.39 21.94 -3.16
CA MET A 1 9.96 21.87 -3.51
C MET A 1 9.86 20.92 -4.68
N THR A 2 9.58 19.65 -4.41
CA THR A 2 9.45 18.65 -5.48
C THR A 2 7.98 18.61 -5.85
N ASP A 3 7.63 19.39 -6.87
CA ASP A 3 6.39 19.24 -7.61
C ASP A 3 6.50 17.91 -8.37
N LEU A 4 5.94 16.84 -7.83
CA LEU A 4 5.85 15.55 -8.50
C LEU A 4 4.55 15.53 -9.29
N THR A 5 4.49 16.29 -10.38
CA THR A 5 3.65 15.91 -11.52
C THR A 5 4.32 14.69 -12.14
N THR A 6 3.98 13.51 -11.64
CA THR A 6 4.53 12.27 -12.16
C THR A 6 3.88 12.01 -13.52
N ASP A 7 4.57 12.38 -14.60
CA ASP A 7 4.24 11.92 -15.97
C ASP A 7 4.52 10.40 -16.15
N GLY A 8 4.84 9.68 -15.06
CA GLY A 8 5.14 8.25 -15.01
C GLY A 8 4.37 7.53 -13.90
N GLY A 9 4.43 6.20 -13.91
CA GLY A 9 3.74 5.34 -12.95
C GLY A 9 4.31 5.45 -11.53
N PHE A 10 3.65 4.77 -10.60
CA PHE A 10 4.09 4.59 -9.22
C PHE A 10 4.03 3.11 -8.85
N ALA A 11 4.76 2.74 -7.80
CA ALA A 11 4.70 1.39 -7.24
C ALA A 11 4.38 1.45 -5.75
N VAL A 12 3.31 0.78 -5.33
CA VAL A 12 3.05 0.43 -3.93
C VAL A 12 3.51 -1.00 -3.73
N VAL A 13 4.47 -1.20 -2.83
CA VAL A 13 5.09 -2.48 -2.52
C VAL A 13 4.65 -2.89 -1.12
N GLU A 14 3.79 -3.88 -1.03
CA GLU A 14 3.25 -4.41 0.22
C GLU A 14 3.95 -5.71 0.58
N MET A 15 4.69 -5.72 1.68
CA MET A 15 5.32 -6.89 2.26
C MET A 15 4.47 -7.42 3.41
N PHE A 16 4.09 -8.69 3.37
CA PHE A 16 3.51 -9.40 4.50
C PHE A 16 4.60 -10.25 5.16
N THR A 17 4.86 -9.99 6.43
CA THR A 17 6.04 -10.47 7.19
C THR A 17 5.68 -10.74 8.65
N SER A 18 6.59 -11.32 9.42
CA SER A 18 6.52 -11.43 10.88
C SER A 18 7.93 -11.59 11.44
N GLN A 19 8.18 -11.04 12.62
CA GLN A 19 9.43 -11.25 13.36
C GLN A 19 9.69 -12.71 13.72
N GLU A 20 8.65 -13.54 13.85
CA GLU A 20 8.79 -14.95 14.20
C GLU A 20 9.03 -15.87 13.00
N CYS A 21 8.82 -15.38 11.78
CA CYS A 21 9.07 -16.10 10.54
C CYS A 21 10.58 -16.09 10.20
N SER A 22 11.25 -17.25 10.27
CA SER A 22 12.70 -17.36 10.00
C SER A 22 13.12 -16.95 8.60
N SER A 23 12.25 -17.12 7.60
CA SER A 23 12.51 -16.75 6.21
C SER A 23 12.23 -15.28 5.89
N CYS A 24 11.68 -14.52 6.84
CA CYS A 24 11.27 -13.14 6.65
C CYS A 24 12.39 -12.08 6.70
N PRO A 25 13.49 -12.23 7.49
CA PRO A 25 14.54 -11.20 7.56
C PRO A 25 15.14 -10.79 6.20
N PRO A 26 15.47 -11.71 5.27
CA PRO A 26 15.97 -11.32 3.94
C PRO A 26 14.96 -10.52 3.10
N ALA A 27 13.65 -10.71 3.32
CA ALA A 27 12.61 -9.98 2.62
C ALA A 27 12.44 -8.57 3.20
N GLU A 28 12.56 -8.40 4.51
CA GLU A 28 12.55 -7.07 5.13
C GLU A 28 13.79 -6.26 4.78
N GLU A 29 14.98 -6.88 4.74
CA GLU A 29 16.19 -6.25 4.21
C GLU A 29 15.97 -5.73 2.79
N LEU A 30 15.35 -6.54 1.92
CA LEU A 30 14.99 -6.12 0.56
C LEU A 30 13.99 -4.96 0.56
N LEU A 31 13.00 -4.97 1.45
CA LEU A 31 12.02 -3.88 1.55
C LEU A 31 12.69 -2.55 1.95
N THR A 32 13.63 -2.59 2.91
CA THR A 32 14.47 -1.45 3.29
C THR A 32 15.28 -0.95 2.10
N GLU A 33 15.94 -1.85 1.36
CA GLU A 33 16.72 -1.46 0.18
C GLU A 33 15.87 -0.81 -0.91
N ILE A 34 14.67 -1.34 -1.17
CA ILE A 34 13.71 -0.75 -2.13
C ILE A 34 13.33 0.67 -1.71
N ASP A 35 13.06 0.89 -0.43
CA ASP A 35 12.71 2.20 0.11
C ASP A 35 13.86 3.20 0.06
N ASP A 36 15.05 2.78 0.52
CA ASP A 36 16.27 3.59 0.49
C ASP A 36 16.60 4.01 -0.94
N ASP A 37 16.49 3.09 -1.90
CA ASP A 37 16.66 3.38 -3.32
C ASP A 37 15.66 4.40 -3.84
N ALA A 38 14.38 4.18 -3.53
CA ALA A 38 13.29 5.04 -3.97
C ALA A 38 13.48 6.47 -3.48
N ARG A 39 13.81 6.64 -2.19
CA ARG A 39 14.07 7.96 -1.60
C ARG A 39 15.32 8.61 -2.17
N THR A 40 16.41 7.86 -2.30
CA THR A 40 17.68 8.36 -2.83
C THR A 40 17.54 8.86 -4.27
N ARG A 41 16.74 8.15 -5.08
CA ARG A 41 16.51 8.48 -6.50
C ARG A 41 15.27 9.34 -6.74
N GLY A 42 14.50 9.69 -5.71
CA GLY A 42 13.24 10.43 -5.85
C GLY A 42 12.18 9.69 -6.68
N ARG A 43 12.18 8.35 -6.66
CA ARG A 43 11.22 7.52 -7.42
C ARG A 43 9.91 7.40 -6.64
N PRO A 44 8.74 7.38 -7.33
CA PRO A 44 7.44 7.20 -6.70
C PRO A 44 7.19 5.72 -6.33
N VAL A 45 8.04 5.17 -5.45
CA VAL A 45 7.91 3.82 -4.90
C VAL A 45 7.64 3.92 -3.41
N PHE A 46 6.62 3.20 -2.97
CA PHE A 46 6.02 3.29 -1.64
C PHE A 46 6.04 1.91 -1.00
N ALA A 47 7.03 1.66 -0.15
CA ALA A 47 7.19 0.38 0.56
C ALA A 47 6.38 0.36 1.86
N LEU A 48 5.71 -0.77 2.14
CA LEU A 48 4.82 -1.00 3.27
C LEU A 48 5.11 -2.37 3.90
N GLY A 49 5.49 -2.42 5.17
CA GLY A 49 5.66 -3.66 5.93
C GLY A 49 4.44 -3.96 6.80
N PHE A 50 3.64 -4.95 6.41
CA PHE A 50 2.47 -5.44 7.14
C PHE A 50 2.85 -6.69 7.94
N HIS A 51 2.80 -6.59 9.26
CA HIS A 51 3.13 -7.72 10.14
C HIS A 51 1.88 -8.54 10.42
N VAL A 52 1.90 -9.81 10.06
CA VAL A 52 0.75 -10.71 10.25
C VAL A 52 0.79 -11.38 11.61
N ASP A 53 -0.38 -11.65 12.18
CA ASP A 53 -0.54 -12.18 13.54
C ASP A 53 -0.55 -13.71 13.64
N TYR A 54 -0.73 -14.44 12.53
CA TYR A 54 -0.81 -15.91 12.56
C TYR A 54 0.50 -16.64 12.86
N TRP A 55 1.58 -15.90 13.12
CA TRP A 55 2.82 -16.44 13.68
C TRP A 55 2.87 -16.34 15.20
N ASP A 56 2.19 -15.36 15.83
CA ASP A 56 2.37 -14.95 17.24
C ASP A 56 2.12 -16.06 18.29
N ASP A 57 1.48 -17.15 17.88
CA ASP A 57 1.25 -18.34 18.71
C ASP A 57 2.53 -19.17 18.96
N LEU A 58 3.69 -18.80 18.38
CA LEU A 58 4.97 -19.51 18.55
C LEU A 58 5.82 -19.08 19.75
N GLY A 59 5.32 -18.14 20.57
CA GLY A 59 5.87 -17.85 21.91
C GLY A 59 6.59 -16.50 22.05
N TRP A 60 6.64 -15.69 20.99
CA TRP A 60 7.04 -14.28 20.97
C TRP A 60 6.08 -13.47 20.07
N PRO A 61 5.06 -12.81 20.64
CA PRO A 61 4.18 -11.97 19.85
C PRO A 61 4.95 -10.84 19.16
N ASP A 62 4.83 -10.73 17.84
CA ASP A 62 5.42 -9.63 17.09
C ASP A 62 4.74 -8.32 17.52
N PRO A 63 5.47 -7.32 18.06
CA PRO A 63 4.88 -6.08 18.57
C PRO A 63 4.22 -5.21 17.48
N PHE A 64 4.43 -5.54 16.21
CA PHE A 64 3.89 -4.83 15.05
C PHE A 64 2.76 -5.60 14.37
N ALA A 65 2.51 -6.86 14.76
CA ALA A 65 1.46 -7.67 14.18
C ALA A 65 0.06 -7.15 14.50
N ASP A 66 -0.85 -7.30 13.53
CA ASP A 66 -2.26 -6.95 13.68
C ASP A 66 -3.13 -7.89 12.83
N ALA A 67 -4.22 -8.40 13.42
CA ALA A 67 -5.21 -9.24 12.75
C ALA A 67 -5.79 -8.57 11.49
N ALA A 68 -5.87 -7.24 11.45
CA ALA A 68 -6.30 -6.49 10.27
C ALA A 68 -5.33 -6.66 9.09
N TYR A 69 -4.03 -6.85 9.36
CA TYR A 69 -3.01 -7.08 8.34
C TYR A 69 -3.09 -8.50 7.78
N THR A 70 -3.35 -9.49 8.64
CA THR A 70 -3.72 -10.85 8.22
C THR A 70 -4.98 -10.85 7.36
N ALA A 71 -6.05 -10.16 7.80
CA ALA A 71 -7.29 -10.06 7.03
C ALA A 71 -7.10 -9.35 5.66
N ARG A 72 -6.17 -8.41 5.58
CA ARG A 72 -5.74 -7.79 4.31
C ARG A 72 -5.06 -8.83 3.40
N GLN A 73 -4.13 -9.62 3.94
CA GLN A 73 -3.47 -10.69 3.19
C GLN A 73 -4.48 -11.74 2.67
N GLU A 74 -5.44 -12.14 3.49
CA GLU A 74 -6.51 -13.04 3.07
C GLU A 74 -7.36 -12.46 1.94
N SER A 75 -7.58 -11.15 1.94
CA SER A 75 -8.30 -10.49 0.87
C SER A 75 -7.54 -10.58 -0.45
N TYR A 76 -6.22 -10.49 -0.41
CA TYR A 76 -5.37 -10.77 -1.56
C TYR A 76 -5.40 -12.24 -1.97
N ALA A 77 -5.27 -13.18 -1.03
CA ALA A 77 -5.34 -14.61 -1.33
C ALA A 77 -6.67 -15.02 -1.99
N ARG A 78 -7.78 -14.38 -1.59
CA ARG A 78 -9.10 -14.52 -2.26
C ARG A 78 -9.10 -13.91 -3.66
N ALA A 79 -8.51 -12.73 -3.84
CA ALA A 79 -8.46 -12.04 -5.13
C ALA A 79 -7.59 -12.77 -6.17
N PHE A 80 -6.45 -13.33 -5.75
CA PHE A 80 -5.57 -14.13 -6.62
C PHE A 80 -6.07 -15.56 -6.84
N GLY A 81 -7.05 -16.01 -6.06
CA GLY A 81 -7.55 -17.39 -6.11
C GLY A 81 -6.55 -18.43 -5.59
N SER A 82 -5.48 -18.01 -4.89
CA SER A 82 -4.48 -18.89 -4.30
C SER A 82 -5.03 -19.60 -3.04
N GLY A 83 -5.90 -18.93 -2.29
CA GLY A 83 -6.55 -19.45 -1.08
C GLY A 83 -5.58 -19.81 0.05
N ARG A 84 -4.32 -19.35 -0.02
CA ARG A 84 -3.25 -19.66 0.92
C ARG A 84 -2.54 -18.39 1.35
N LEU A 85 -2.30 -18.27 2.65
CA LEU A 85 -1.42 -17.26 3.22
C LEU A 85 0.00 -17.84 3.28
N TYR A 86 0.99 -16.99 3.07
CA TYR A 86 2.39 -17.34 3.27
C TYR A 86 3.21 -16.09 3.57
N THR A 87 4.33 -16.26 4.26
CA THR A 87 5.31 -15.19 4.52
C THR A 87 6.72 -15.70 4.20
N PRO A 88 7.62 -14.83 3.71
CA PRO A 88 7.34 -13.46 3.29
C PRO A 88 6.61 -13.43 1.93
N GLN A 89 5.55 -12.62 1.83
CA GLN A 89 4.83 -12.37 0.57
C GLN A 89 4.99 -10.90 0.21
N MET A 90 5.43 -10.63 -1.02
CA MET A 90 5.42 -9.27 -1.57
C MET A 90 4.33 -9.16 -2.62
N ILE A 91 3.60 -8.04 -2.60
CA ILE A 91 2.58 -7.68 -3.56
C ILE A 91 2.88 -6.29 -4.12
N VAL A 92 2.93 -6.15 -5.45
CA VAL A 92 3.15 -4.86 -6.12
C VAL A 92 1.85 -4.38 -6.78
N ASN A 93 1.44 -3.15 -6.44
CA ASN A 93 0.22 -2.49 -6.93
C ASN A 93 -1.05 -3.37 -6.82
N GLY A 94 -1.09 -4.28 -5.84
CA GLY A 94 -2.21 -5.20 -5.64
C GLY A 94 -2.46 -6.20 -6.78
N THR A 95 -1.52 -6.36 -7.72
CA THR A 95 -1.73 -7.14 -8.96
C THR A 95 -0.70 -8.23 -9.22
N ASP A 96 0.49 -8.15 -8.61
CA ASP A 96 1.56 -9.13 -8.76
C ASP A 96 2.02 -9.62 -7.39
N GLU A 97 1.86 -10.92 -7.10
CA GLU A 97 2.29 -11.56 -5.85
C GLU A 97 3.47 -12.53 -6.07
N PHE A 98 4.40 -12.57 -5.12
CA PHE A 98 5.55 -13.47 -5.15
C PHE A 98 6.20 -13.62 -3.77
N VAL A 99 7.23 -14.48 -3.66
CA VAL A 99 8.03 -14.64 -2.44
C VAL A 99 8.79 -13.35 -2.17
N GLY A 100 8.61 -12.76 -1.00
CA GLY A 100 9.11 -11.42 -0.71
C GLY A 100 10.62 -11.25 -0.72
N SER A 101 11.39 -12.35 -0.67
CA SER A 101 12.85 -12.33 -0.78
C SER A 101 13.37 -12.45 -2.24
N ASP A 102 12.49 -12.62 -3.23
CA ASP A 102 12.88 -12.66 -4.65
C ASP A 102 13.21 -11.25 -5.18
N ARG A 103 14.48 -10.87 -5.04
CA ARG A 103 15.04 -9.58 -5.48
C ARG A 103 14.78 -9.29 -6.95
N ARG A 104 14.92 -10.30 -7.81
CA ARG A 104 14.75 -10.12 -9.26
C ARG A 104 13.29 -9.86 -9.58
N ARG A 105 12.38 -10.66 -9.00
CA ARG A 105 10.95 -10.48 -9.19
C ARG A 105 10.46 -9.12 -8.67
N ALA A 106 10.98 -8.67 -7.52
CA ALA A 106 10.69 -7.34 -6.99
C ALA A 106 11.15 -6.22 -7.95
N ALA A 107 12.38 -6.29 -8.45
CA ALA A 107 12.91 -5.31 -9.39
C ALA A 107 12.09 -5.25 -10.69
N ASP A 108 11.76 -6.42 -11.26
CA ASP A 108 10.97 -6.54 -12.48
C ASP A 108 9.54 -5.95 -12.29
N ALA A 109 8.87 -6.31 -11.20
CA ALA A 109 7.51 -5.83 -10.89
C ALA A 109 7.47 -4.32 -10.64
N ILE A 110 8.42 -3.78 -9.88
CA ILE A 110 8.52 -2.33 -9.62
C ILE A 110 8.84 -1.56 -10.91
N ALA A 111 9.76 -2.06 -11.74
CA ALA A 111 10.07 -1.44 -13.03
C ALA A 111 8.83 -1.39 -13.94
N SER A 112 8.08 -2.49 -14.01
CA SER A 112 6.82 -2.55 -14.76
C SER A 112 5.78 -1.56 -14.22
N ALA A 113 5.64 -1.45 -12.89
CA ALA A 113 4.71 -0.53 -12.25
C ALA A 113 5.03 0.94 -12.54
N LEU A 114 6.31 1.31 -12.53
CA LEU A 114 6.75 2.68 -12.84
C LEU A 114 6.63 3.04 -14.32
N ALA A 115 6.71 2.06 -15.21
CA ALA A 115 6.51 2.27 -16.65
C ALA A 115 5.02 2.39 -17.03
N ALA A 116 4.10 1.99 -16.15
CA ALA A 116 2.67 2.04 -16.41
C ALA A 116 2.11 3.47 -16.29
N THR A 117 1.10 3.80 -17.09
CA THR A 117 0.39 5.08 -16.96
C THR A 117 -0.67 4.96 -15.85
N PRO A 118 -0.68 5.87 -14.85
CA PRO A 118 -1.72 5.88 -13.83
C PRO A 118 -3.11 6.06 -14.43
N ALA A 119 -4.06 5.21 -14.04
CA ALA A 119 -5.43 5.26 -14.56
C ALA A 119 -6.27 6.39 -13.92
N THR A 120 -5.93 6.80 -12.69
CA THR A 120 -6.72 7.74 -11.90
C THR A 120 -5.78 8.62 -11.08
N PRO A 121 -5.65 9.91 -11.40
CA PRO A 121 -4.90 10.84 -10.55
C PRO A 121 -5.55 10.97 -9.18
N VAL A 122 -4.75 10.87 -8.11
CA VAL A 122 -5.20 11.14 -6.73
C VAL A 122 -4.40 12.26 -6.09
N ALA A 123 -5.12 13.22 -5.54
CA ALA A 123 -4.63 14.27 -4.68
C ALA A 123 -4.91 13.93 -3.22
N LEU A 124 -3.93 14.19 -2.36
CA LEU A 124 -4.04 13.98 -0.93
C LEU A 124 -3.52 15.22 -0.22
N SER A 125 -4.28 15.72 0.76
CA SER A 125 -3.90 16.86 1.57
C SER A 125 -4.07 16.55 3.04
N VAL A 126 -3.07 16.92 3.84
CA VAL A 126 -3.16 16.84 5.30
C VAL A 126 -4.02 18.01 5.78
N ARG A 127 -5.15 17.69 6.40
CA ARG A 127 -6.06 18.67 7.00
C ARG A 127 -5.64 19.01 8.42
N GLU A 128 -5.36 17.97 9.21
CA GLU A 128 -5.01 18.11 10.62
C GLU A 128 -3.95 17.07 10.98
N PHE A 129 -2.97 17.49 11.77
CA PHE A 129 -2.08 16.60 12.49
C PHE A 129 -1.95 17.13 13.91
N ASP A 130 -2.22 16.29 14.90
CA ASP A 130 -2.22 16.69 16.31
C ASP A 130 -0.81 16.83 16.91
N GLY A 131 0.24 16.64 16.10
CA GLY A 131 1.62 16.63 16.58
C GLY A 131 2.05 15.29 17.19
N GLU A 132 1.10 14.39 17.42
CA GLU A 132 1.31 13.10 18.05
C GLU A 132 0.95 11.97 17.08
N ARG A 133 -0.29 11.51 17.07
CA ARG A 133 -0.65 10.21 16.50
C ARG A 133 -1.86 10.27 15.59
N ARG A 134 -2.56 11.41 15.52
CA ARG A 134 -3.78 11.56 14.73
C ARG A 134 -3.50 12.38 13.48
N VAL A 135 -3.75 11.78 12.33
CA VAL A 135 -3.70 12.44 11.02
C VAL A 135 -5.09 12.44 10.42
N VAL A 136 -5.57 13.60 9.99
CA VAL A 136 -6.79 13.75 9.20
C VAL A 136 -6.40 14.20 7.79
N LEU A 137 -6.86 13.46 6.80
CA LEU A 137 -6.55 13.66 5.38
C LEU A 137 -7.84 13.91 4.62
N ASP A 138 -7.79 14.84 3.66
CA ASP A 138 -8.75 14.86 2.57
C ASP A 138 -8.10 14.23 1.33
N VAL A 139 -8.87 13.41 0.64
CA VAL A 139 -8.44 12.68 -0.56
C VAL A 139 -9.40 13.01 -1.68
N GLY A 140 -8.85 13.39 -2.83
CA GLY A 140 -9.60 13.63 -4.05
C GLY A 140 -9.05 12.77 -5.18
N ALA A 141 -9.92 12.08 -5.90
CA ALA A 141 -9.56 11.29 -7.08
C ALA A 141 -10.35 11.80 -8.29
N GLU A 142 -9.68 11.98 -9.41
CA GLU A 142 -10.32 12.41 -10.65
C GLU A 142 -10.86 11.21 -11.42
N ARG A 143 -12.19 11.15 -11.61
CA ARG A 143 -12.88 10.06 -12.33
C ARG A 143 -12.51 8.67 -11.78
N PRO A 144 -12.65 8.43 -10.47
CA PRO A 144 -12.31 7.14 -9.88
C PRO A 144 -13.21 6.03 -10.44
N PRO A 145 -12.72 4.79 -10.50
CA PRO A 145 -13.55 3.63 -10.79
C PRO A 145 -14.76 3.54 -9.85
N GLN A 146 -15.81 2.87 -10.31
CA GLN A 146 -16.96 2.59 -9.47
C GLN A 146 -16.52 1.76 -8.24
N HIS A 147 -16.94 2.17 -7.04
CA HIS A 147 -16.56 1.54 -5.77
C HIS A 147 -15.06 1.62 -5.42
N ALA A 148 -14.34 2.63 -5.93
CA ALA A 148 -12.98 2.88 -5.54
C ALA A 148 -12.81 3.09 -4.02
N VAL A 149 -11.76 2.50 -3.47
CA VAL A 149 -11.39 2.59 -2.05
C VAL A 149 -10.01 3.22 -1.95
N VAL A 150 -9.90 4.28 -1.16
CA VAL A 150 -8.61 4.85 -0.79
C VAL A 150 -8.07 4.09 0.40
N ASN A 151 -6.78 3.76 0.35
CA ASN A 151 -6.07 3.27 1.51
C ASN A 151 -5.14 4.35 2.07
N VAL A 152 -4.98 4.39 3.37
CA VAL A 152 -4.05 5.29 4.03
C VAL A 152 -3.26 4.47 5.03
N ALA A 153 -1.94 4.48 4.87
CA ALA A 153 -1.01 3.85 5.79
C ALA A 153 -0.18 4.91 6.50
N VAL A 154 -0.06 4.77 7.82
CA VAL A 154 0.96 5.44 8.63
C VAL A 154 2.07 4.44 8.86
N VAL A 155 3.28 4.80 8.43
CA VAL A 155 4.46 3.95 8.56
C VAL A 155 5.48 4.52 9.54
N GLU A 156 6.22 3.63 10.19
CA GLU A 156 7.36 3.97 11.06
C GLU A 156 8.63 3.31 10.51
N ARG A 157 9.77 3.98 10.69
CA ARG A 157 11.07 3.55 10.15
C ARG A 157 12.13 3.56 11.24
N GLY A 158 13.25 2.90 10.98
CA GLY A 158 14.35 2.80 11.93
C GLY A 158 13.99 1.99 13.17
N LEU A 159 13.00 1.09 13.08
CA LEU A 159 12.64 0.22 14.17
C LEU A 159 13.69 -0.87 14.32
N SER A 160 13.95 -1.23 15.57
CA SER A 160 14.88 -2.29 15.95
C SER A 160 14.22 -3.12 17.04
N SER A 161 14.22 -4.44 16.89
CA SER A 161 13.65 -5.36 17.87
C SER A 161 14.62 -6.47 18.19
N GLU A 162 14.88 -6.68 19.47
CA GLU A 162 15.57 -7.85 19.98
C GLU A 162 14.56 -8.98 20.12
N VAL A 163 14.68 -10.02 19.30
CA VAL A 163 13.75 -11.14 19.29
C VAL A 163 14.13 -12.11 20.41
N ILE A 164 13.25 -12.26 21.40
CA ILE A 164 13.56 -13.01 22.63
C ILE A 164 13.26 -14.51 22.48
N ARG A 165 12.25 -14.91 21.69
CA ARG A 165 11.86 -16.31 21.42
C ARG A 165 11.40 -16.49 19.96
N GLY A 166 11.01 -17.71 19.59
CA GLY A 166 10.61 -18.05 18.22
C GLY A 166 11.80 -18.37 17.31
N GLU A 167 11.55 -18.49 16.01
CA GLU A 167 12.58 -18.98 15.07
C GLU A 167 13.76 -18.01 14.91
N ASN A 168 13.56 -16.72 15.20
CA ASN A 168 14.59 -15.67 15.13
C ASN A 168 15.19 -15.30 16.51
N ALA A 169 15.00 -16.13 17.54
CA ALA A 169 15.50 -15.85 18.89
C ALA A 169 17.00 -15.49 18.93
N GLY A 170 17.33 -14.43 19.67
CA GLY A 170 18.69 -13.92 19.83
C GLY A 170 19.16 -13.00 18.69
N ARG A 171 18.32 -12.72 17.69
CA ARG A 171 18.63 -11.78 16.61
C ARG A 171 18.08 -10.39 16.93
N THR A 172 18.79 -9.37 16.48
CA THR A 172 18.26 -8.01 16.39
C THR A 172 17.79 -7.77 14.97
N LEU A 173 16.50 -7.54 14.79
CA LEU A 173 15.89 -7.28 13.48
C LEU A 173 15.71 -5.77 13.31
N ARG A 174 16.23 -5.22 12.21
CA ARG A 174 15.98 -3.85 11.80
C ARG A 174 14.84 -3.84 10.78
N GLN A 175 13.87 -2.97 10.98
CA GLN A 175 12.63 -2.94 10.20
C GLN A 175 12.32 -1.50 9.80
N ASP A 176 12.10 -1.28 8.51
CA ASP A 176 11.71 0.02 7.96
C ASP A 176 10.33 -0.06 7.31
N ASN A 177 9.61 1.06 7.33
CA ASN A 177 8.26 1.20 6.79
C ASN A 177 7.23 0.23 7.37
N VAL A 178 7.39 -0.11 8.65
CA VAL A 178 6.40 -0.91 9.38
C VAL A 178 5.10 -0.13 9.43
N VAL A 179 4.02 -0.73 8.96
CA VAL A 179 2.69 -0.11 9.00
C VAL A 179 2.18 -0.13 10.42
N ARG A 180 1.96 1.06 10.99
CA ARG A 180 1.51 1.25 12.37
C ARG A 180 0.04 1.58 12.47
N ALA A 181 -0.56 2.09 11.40
CA ALA A 181 -2.00 2.23 11.28
C ALA A 181 -2.41 2.20 9.81
N PHE A 182 -3.56 1.60 9.54
CA PHE A 182 -4.09 1.44 8.19
C PHE A 182 -5.59 1.69 8.15
N ALA A 183 -6.05 2.46 7.18
CA ALA A 183 -7.47 2.74 6.97
C ALA A 183 -7.85 2.58 5.49
N SER A 184 -9.02 1.98 5.24
CA SER A 184 -9.61 1.84 3.91
C SER A 184 -10.95 2.55 3.89
N VAL A 185 -11.12 3.55 3.02
CA VAL A 185 -12.33 4.37 2.95
C VAL A 185 -12.83 4.44 1.51
N ALA A 186 -14.12 4.18 1.30
CA ALA A 186 -14.73 4.32 -0.01
C ALA A 186 -14.78 5.80 -0.43
N LEU A 187 -14.53 6.08 -1.71
CA LEU A 187 -14.71 7.41 -2.27
C LEU A 187 -16.20 7.70 -2.49
N ASP A 188 -16.64 8.89 -2.08
CA ASP A 188 -17.96 9.45 -2.37
C ASP A 188 -17.80 10.64 -3.34
N GLY A 189 -18.35 10.53 -4.54
CA GLY A 189 -18.16 11.55 -5.59
C GLY A 189 -16.69 11.83 -5.93
N GLY A 190 -15.79 10.86 -5.69
CA GLY A 190 -14.35 11.03 -5.85
C GLY A 190 -13.66 11.78 -4.72
N GLN A 191 -14.32 11.94 -3.57
CA GLN A 191 -13.75 12.53 -2.36
C GLN A 191 -13.84 11.55 -1.19
N ALA A 192 -12.88 11.62 -0.28
CA ALA A 192 -12.97 10.97 1.03
C ALA A 192 -12.27 11.82 2.09
N ARG A 193 -12.78 11.74 3.32
CA ARG A 193 -12.05 12.17 4.51
C ARG A 193 -11.64 10.94 5.29
N VAL A 194 -10.35 10.85 5.60
CA VAL A 194 -9.78 9.72 6.32
C VAL A 194 -9.13 10.22 7.60
N GLU A 195 -9.48 9.61 8.73
CA GLU A 195 -8.78 9.79 9.99
C GLU A 195 -8.01 8.51 10.30
N VAL A 196 -6.72 8.65 10.60
CA VAL A 196 -5.86 7.53 10.98
C VAL A 196 -5.17 7.85 12.30
N ARG A 197 -5.10 6.86 13.19
CA ARG A 197 -4.48 7.00 14.51
C ARG A 197 -3.40 5.95 14.71
N ALA A 198 -2.16 6.40 14.90
CA ALA A 198 -1.05 5.54 15.26
C ALA A 198 -1.15 5.06 16.73
N PRO A 199 -0.63 3.86 17.07
CA PRO A 199 -0.62 3.33 18.42
C PRO A 199 0.21 4.19 19.38
N ARG A 200 -0.03 4.04 20.69
CA ARG A 200 0.69 4.81 21.74
C ARG A 200 2.20 4.51 21.77
N THR A 201 2.59 3.34 21.28
CA THR A 201 3.97 2.87 21.14
C THR A 201 4.66 3.39 19.87
N TRP A 202 4.01 4.29 19.12
CA TRP A 202 4.63 4.97 17.99
C TRP A 202 5.61 6.02 18.50
N ILE A 203 6.87 5.96 18.05
CA ILE A 203 7.90 6.92 18.45
C ILE A 203 8.08 7.94 17.33
N HIS A 204 7.69 9.20 17.58
CA HIS A 204 7.97 10.30 16.67
C HIS A 204 9.44 10.70 16.77
N SER A 205 10.22 10.51 15.70
CA SER A 205 11.60 10.99 15.60
C SER A 205 11.84 11.70 14.27
N GLY A 206 11.32 12.93 14.09
CA GLY A 206 11.67 13.78 12.96
C GLY A 206 10.84 15.07 12.82
N PRO A 207 11.32 16.12 12.11
CA PRO A 207 10.59 17.38 11.97
C PRO A 207 9.37 17.28 11.03
N LEU A 208 8.33 18.07 11.33
CA LEU A 208 7.04 18.12 10.62
C LEU A 208 7.15 18.86 9.28
N TRP A 209 6.59 18.28 8.21
CA TRP A 209 6.36 18.99 6.96
C TRP A 209 4.94 19.58 6.95
N SER A 210 4.83 20.91 6.87
CA SER A 210 3.60 21.61 6.52
C SER A 210 3.73 22.18 5.12
N GLY A 211 2.93 21.67 4.18
CA GLY A 211 2.90 22.16 2.80
C GLY A 211 1.50 22.08 2.23
N THR A 212 1.01 23.22 1.74
CA THR A 212 -0.26 23.30 0.99
C THR A 212 0.08 23.24 -0.50
N CYS A 213 -0.35 22.19 -1.21
CA CYS A 213 -0.31 22.17 -2.67
C CYS A 213 -1.64 22.73 -3.21
N ARG A 214 -1.56 23.81 -3.99
CA ARG A 214 -2.67 24.40 -4.74
C ARG A 214 -2.33 24.21 -6.22
N THR A 215 -3.11 23.42 -6.94
CA THR A 215 -3.07 23.40 -8.40
C THR A 215 -3.89 24.58 -8.90
N THR A 216 -3.23 25.58 -9.46
CA THR A 216 -3.89 26.60 -10.28
C THR A 216 -4.20 26.00 -11.64
N ALA A 217 -5.47 25.88 -11.98
CA ALA A 217 -5.91 25.68 -13.35
C ALA A 217 -5.45 26.89 -14.19
N THR A 218 -4.55 26.66 -15.13
CA THR A 218 -4.13 27.69 -16.09
C THR A 218 -5.25 27.92 -17.10
N GLY A 219 -5.96 29.03 -16.92
CA GLY A 219 -6.89 29.59 -17.90
C GLY A 219 -6.67 31.10 -18.03
N SER A 220 -5.88 31.49 -19.03
CA SER A 220 -5.93 32.77 -19.76
C SER A 220 -6.44 34.04 -19.04
N SER A 221 -5.52 34.93 -18.65
CA SER A 221 -5.41 36.34 -19.11
C SER A 221 -4.93 37.33 -18.02
N SER A 222 -4.00 38.21 -18.45
CA SER A 222 -3.50 39.44 -17.82
C SER A 222 -2.71 39.35 -16.49
N ALA A 223 -1.44 39.73 -16.55
CA ALA A 223 -0.55 39.96 -15.40
C ALA A 223 -0.93 41.26 -14.65
N PRO A 224 -0.58 41.40 -13.35
CA PRO A 224 0.70 42.05 -13.02
C PRO A 224 1.47 41.47 -11.80
N ARG A 225 2.78 41.22 -12.03
CA ARG A 225 4.02 41.36 -11.19
C ARG A 225 4.11 40.87 -9.72
N PRO A 226 5.33 40.54 -9.23
CA PRO A 226 5.57 39.36 -8.39
C PRO A 226 5.68 39.66 -6.88
N TRP A 227 5.23 38.71 -6.08
CA TRP A 227 5.60 38.59 -4.66
C TRP A 227 6.88 37.74 -4.56
N THR A 228 7.93 38.30 -3.96
CA THR A 228 9.18 37.61 -3.67
C THR A 228 9.18 37.10 -2.23
N CYS A 229 9.38 35.79 -2.04
CA CYS A 229 9.76 35.22 -0.75
C CYS A 229 11.26 34.86 -0.82
N ARG A 230 12.09 35.57 -0.04
CA ARG A 230 13.47 35.17 0.22
C ARG A 230 13.50 34.17 1.39
N PRO A 231 14.15 33.01 1.27
CA PRO A 231 14.45 32.20 2.45
C PRO A 231 15.55 32.90 3.28
N ARG A 232 15.37 32.94 4.61
CA ARG A 232 16.49 33.12 5.53
C ARG A 232 17.32 31.84 5.48
N VAL A 233 18.52 31.96 4.94
CA VAL A 233 19.55 30.92 5.00
C VAL A 233 20.22 31.08 6.36
N ASP A 234 19.97 30.13 7.26
CA ASP A 234 20.94 29.78 8.29
C ASP A 234 21.44 28.36 7.96
N GLU A 235 22.74 28.18 8.08
CA GLU A 235 23.60 27.20 7.41
C GLU A 235 23.59 25.77 8.06
N PRO A 236 24.45 24.82 7.63
CA PRO A 236 24.08 23.53 7.05
C PRO A 236 23.99 22.38 8.07
N GLY A 237 22.80 21.82 8.25
CA GLY A 237 22.58 20.57 8.99
C GLY A 237 21.83 19.56 8.14
N ARG A 238 22.50 18.48 7.73
CA ARG A 238 21.85 17.30 7.18
C ARG A 238 20.93 16.71 8.25
N CYS A 239 19.61 16.75 8.04
CA CYS A 239 18.65 16.02 8.88
C CYS A 239 17.63 15.33 7.96
N GLY A 240 17.83 14.03 7.75
CA GLY A 240 16.81 13.12 7.25
C GLY A 240 15.92 12.65 8.41
N GLY A 241 14.62 12.56 8.16
CA GLY A 241 13.63 11.99 9.07
C GLY A 241 12.26 11.97 8.37
N PRO A 242 11.54 10.84 8.26
CA PRO A 242 10.35 10.74 7.43
C PRO A 242 9.06 10.81 8.26
N VAL A 243 8.20 11.77 7.93
CA VAL A 243 6.76 11.51 7.85
C VAL A 243 6.50 11.27 6.37
N THR A 244 6.14 10.04 5.99
CA THR A 244 5.63 9.77 4.66
C THR A 244 4.17 9.37 4.80
N VAL A 245 3.28 10.33 4.58
CA VAL A 245 1.91 10.02 4.23
C VAL A 245 1.97 9.42 2.83
N LEU A 246 1.90 8.11 2.75
CA LEU A 246 1.97 7.42 1.47
C LEU A 246 0.66 7.69 0.74
N ARG A 247 0.76 8.34 -0.43
CA ARG A 247 -0.29 8.33 -1.44
C ARG A 247 -0.53 6.87 -1.79
N THR A 248 -1.72 6.35 -1.51
CA THR A 248 -2.19 5.18 -2.24
C THR A 248 -3.40 5.58 -3.05
N ASP A 249 -3.28 5.41 -4.36
CA ASP A 249 -4.42 5.44 -5.25
C ASP A 249 -5.29 4.22 -5.01
N ALA A 250 -6.51 4.29 -5.55
CA ALA A 250 -7.56 3.32 -5.36
C ALA A 250 -7.09 1.87 -5.56
N VAL A 251 -6.95 1.11 -4.46
CA VAL A 251 -6.91 -0.35 -4.58
C VAL A 251 -8.32 -0.75 -4.96
N ILE A 252 -8.47 -1.33 -6.15
CA ILE A 252 -9.71 -1.91 -6.62
C ILE A 252 -10.02 -3.09 -5.70
N SER A 253 -10.77 -2.85 -4.62
CA SER A 253 -11.33 -3.94 -3.82
C SER A 253 -12.58 -4.44 -4.53
N TRP A 254 -12.50 -5.62 -5.13
CA TRP A 254 -13.67 -6.32 -5.64
C TRP A 254 -14.47 -6.87 -4.44
N ARG A 255 -15.56 -6.20 -4.06
CA ARG A 255 -16.62 -6.88 -3.29
C ARG A 255 -17.46 -7.69 -4.27
N CYS A 256 -17.16 -8.97 -4.43
CA CYS A 256 -18.12 -9.92 -4.99
C CYS A 256 -19.30 -10.05 -4.01
N ARG A 257 -20.37 -9.29 -4.28
CA ARG A 257 -21.68 -9.55 -3.66
C ARG A 257 -22.18 -10.87 -4.24
N TRP A 258 -22.00 -11.98 -3.53
CA TRP A 258 -22.73 -13.21 -3.79
C TRP A 258 -24.22 -12.96 -3.50
N GLY A 259 -24.93 -12.45 -4.50
CA GLY A 259 -26.35 -12.72 -4.61
C GLY A 259 -26.49 -14.23 -4.81
N SER A 260 -27.19 -14.91 -3.90
CA SER A 260 -27.50 -16.31 -4.02
C SER A 260 -28.20 -16.57 -5.35
N CYS A 261 -27.48 -17.04 -6.37
CA CYS A 261 -28.09 -17.60 -7.56
C CYS A 261 -28.52 -19.03 -7.20
N ARG A 262 -29.64 -19.18 -6.48
CA ARG A 262 -30.44 -20.41 -6.56
C ARG A 262 -31.21 -20.36 -7.88
N SER A 263 -30.52 -20.43 -9.01
CA SER A 263 -31.15 -20.66 -10.30
C SER A 263 -31.31 -22.16 -10.48
N ARG A 264 -32.51 -22.66 -10.10
CA ARG A 264 -33.05 -23.88 -10.69
C ARG A 264 -33.25 -23.60 -12.18
N CYS A 265 -32.27 -23.93 -13.02
CA CYS A 265 -32.50 -23.99 -14.45
C CYS A 265 -33.30 -25.26 -14.76
N ARG A 266 -34.59 -25.11 -15.07
CA ARG A 266 -35.37 -26.11 -15.80
C ARG A 266 -35.45 -25.68 -17.25
N CYS A 267 -34.91 -26.48 -18.16
CA CYS A 267 -35.29 -26.38 -19.57
C CYS A 267 -36.63 -27.11 -19.77
N PRO A 268 -37.60 -26.54 -20.51
CA PRO A 268 -38.77 -27.29 -20.94
C PRO A 268 -38.35 -28.28 -22.05
N GLY A 269 -38.57 -29.58 -21.82
CA GLY A 269 -38.66 -30.55 -22.93
C GLY A 269 -37.49 -31.48 -23.23
N SER A 270 -36.42 -31.56 -22.42
CA SER A 270 -35.36 -32.58 -22.66
C SER A 270 -34.91 -33.29 -21.37
N ARG A 271 -34.95 -34.64 -21.39
CA ARG A 271 -34.41 -35.51 -20.35
C ARG A 271 -32.99 -35.92 -20.71
N THR A 272 -32.00 -35.09 -20.43
CA THR A 272 -30.59 -35.51 -20.47
C THR A 272 -29.75 -34.68 -19.49
N ARG A 273 -28.96 -35.36 -18.64
CA ARG A 273 -28.04 -34.74 -17.67
C ARG A 273 -26.81 -34.18 -18.41
N CYS A 274 -26.32 -33.00 -18.01
CA CYS A 274 -25.08 -32.44 -18.52
C CYS A 274 -23.86 -33.31 -18.12
N PRO A 275 -22.83 -33.44 -18.99
CA PRO A 275 -21.61 -34.17 -18.68
C PRO A 275 -20.60 -33.36 -17.82
N ASP A 276 -19.67 -34.09 -17.20
CA ASP A 276 -18.64 -33.69 -16.22
C ASP A 276 -17.74 -32.49 -16.67
N PRO A 277 -17.40 -31.54 -15.78
CA PRO A 277 -16.61 -30.35 -16.11
C PRO A 277 -15.15 -30.58 -16.57
N ARG A 278 -14.60 -31.80 -16.53
CA ARG A 278 -13.17 -32.03 -16.82
C ARG A 278 -12.80 -32.27 -18.29
N ARG A 279 -13.70 -32.07 -19.26
CA ARG A 279 -13.38 -32.19 -20.71
C ARG A 279 -14.17 -31.21 -21.57
N ALA A 280 -13.52 -30.12 -22.01
CA ALA A 280 -13.68 -29.44 -23.33
C ALA A 280 -12.94 -28.09 -23.24
N ALA A 281 -11.70 -27.91 -23.71
CA ALA A 281 -11.26 -27.83 -25.10
C ALA A 281 -12.03 -26.79 -25.94
N ARG A 282 -11.35 -25.65 -26.17
CA ARG A 282 -11.41 -24.70 -27.30
C ARG A 282 -12.76 -24.45 -27.96
N CYS A 283 -13.26 -23.21 -27.84
CA CYS A 283 -14.03 -22.51 -28.87
C CYS A 283 -13.83 -20.98 -28.74
N SER A 284 -13.13 -20.37 -29.69
CA SER A 284 -13.40 -19.00 -30.19
C SER A 284 -14.68 -19.05 -31.07
N PRO A 285 -15.36 -17.97 -31.54
CA PRO A 285 -14.84 -16.64 -31.94
C PRO A 285 -15.83 -15.43 -31.79
N ARG A 286 -15.37 -14.25 -32.29
CA ARG A 286 -16.07 -13.18 -33.06
C ARG A 286 -17.58 -12.94 -32.80
N TRP A 287 -17.95 -11.70 -32.47
CA TRP A 287 -18.41 -10.64 -33.39
C TRP A 287 -18.18 -9.27 -32.73
#